data_AF-A0A2V9CA40-F1
#
_entry.id   AF-A0A2V9CA40-F1
#
_cell.length_a   1.000
_cell.length_b   1.000
_cell.length_c   1.000
_cell.angle_alpha   90.00
_cell.angle_beta   90.00
_cell.angle_gamma   90.00
#
_symmetry.space_group_name_H-M   'P 1'
#
loop_
_entity.id
_entity.type
_entity.pdbx_description
1 polymer ?
#
loop_
_entity_poly.entity_id
_entity_poly.type
_entity_poly.pdbx_seq_one_letter_code
_entity_poly.pdbx_strand_id
1 'polypeptide(L)'
;MSAKNGSAISRREFARRAAFVSAAASLSPGELLKSESAAVVAPPLQAPTTSGPKLSPESTTEMESRIQAVFAQYGSRLNDAQKSDLRRIAAEGQAALDRLRAYPSDNGDGPALYLKPLMEREKKPAALETGNASGARKKP
;
A
#
# COMPACT_ATOMS: atom_id res chain seq x y z
N MET A 1 -31.44 49.74 -25.55
CA MET A 1 -30.55 49.76 -24.36
C MET A 1 -30.56 48.36 -23.76
N SER A 2 -29.41 47.68 -23.79
CA SER A 2 -29.24 46.30 -23.31
C SER A 2 -28.93 46.26 -21.81
N ALA A 3 -29.65 45.45 -21.05
CA ALA A 3 -29.25 45.02 -19.71
C ALA A 3 -28.91 43.52 -19.74
N LYS A 4 -27.63 43.22 -19.56
CA LYS A 4 -27.07 41.87 -19.41
C LYS A 4 -27.33 41.37 -17.99
N ASN A 5 -28.34 40.54 -17.79
CA ASN A 5 -28.47 39.77 -16.56
C ASN A 5 -27.92 38.37 -16.80
N GLY A 6 -26.64 38.20 -16.45
CA GLY A 6 -25.97 36.91 -16.43
C GLY A 6 -26.79 35.91 -15.60
N SER A 7 -26.94 34.72 -16.14
CA SER A 7 -27.66 33.60 -15.56
C SER A 7 -27.14 33.27 -14.16
N ALA A 8 -27.79 33.79 -13.13
CA ALA A 8 -27.51 33.42 -11.75
C ALA A 8 -27.96 31.96 -11.56
N ILE A 9 -27.00 31.06 -11.36
CA ILE A 9 -27.26 29.63 -11.15
C ILE A 9 -28.11 29.48 -9.88
N SER A 10 -29.29 28.86 -10.00
CA SER A 10 -30.18 28.62 -8.87
C SER A 10 -29.57 27.61 -7.89
N ARG A 11 -29.73 27.82 -6.58
CA ARG A 11 -29.25 26.89 -5.51
C ARG A 11 -29.70 25.45 -5.76
N ARG A 12 -30.92 25.26 -6.27
CA ARG A 12 -31.49 23.94 -6.57
C ARG A 12 -30.83 23.30 -7.80
N GLU A 13 -30.38 24.11 -8.75
CA GLU A 13 -29.67 23.66 -9.94
C GLU A 13 -28.21 23.34 -9.61
N PHE A 14 -27.57 24.16 -8.78
CA PHE A 14 -26.26 23.88 -8.20
C PHE A 14 -26.25 22.56 -7.42
N ALA A 15 -27.22 22.34 -6.52
CA ALA A 15 -27.31 21.10 -5.74
C ALA A 15 -27.53 19.87 -6.63
N ARG A 16 -28.37 19.97 -7.67
CA ARG A 16 -28.54 18.90 -8.65
C ARG A 16 -27.26 18.60 -9.39
N ARG A 17 -26.54 19.62 -9.87
CA ARG A 17 -25.26 19.43 -10.57
C ARG A 17 -24.18 18.86 -9.64
N ALA A 18 -24.10 19.30 -8.38
CA ALA A 18 -23.15 18.77 -7.40
C ALA A 18 -23.41 17.29 -7.08
N ALA A 19 -24.67 16.88 -6.94
CA ALA A 19 -25.02 15.48 -6.69
C ALA A 19 -24.60 14.55 -7.84
N PHE A 20 -24.69 15.00 -9.10
CA PHE A 20 -24.23 14.22 -10.25
C PHE A 20 -22.70 14.20 -10.42
N VAL A 21 -22.00 15.29 -10.08
CA VAL A 21 -20.53 15.33 -10.15
C VAL A 21 -19.87 14.48 -9.05
N SER A 22 -20.47 14.42 -7.85
CA SER A 22 -19.99 13.55 -6.76
C SER A 22 -20.11 12.05 -7.07
N ALA A 23 -20.95 11.66 -8.04
CA ALA A 23 -21.10 10.27 -8.45
C ALA A 23 -20.07 9.80 -9.50
N ALA A 24 -19.32 10.73 -10.13
CA ALA A 24 -18.35 10.40 -11.18
C ALA A 24 -16.87 10.50 -10.73
N ALA A 25 -16.59 11.11 -9.57
CA ALA A 25 -15.22 11.22 -9.04
C ALA A 25 -14.69 9.93 -8.37
N SER A 26 -15.51 8.88 -8.25
CA SER A 26 -15.13 7.59 -7.65
C SER A 26 -14.70 6.54 -8.66
N LEU A 27 -14.69 6.85 -9.96
CA LEU A 27 -14.31 5.90 -11.01
C LEU A 27 -13.01 6.33 -11.70
N SER A 28 -11.93 5.66 -11.24
CA SER A 28 -10.61 5.46 -11.86
C SER A 28 -9.47 6.44 -11.48
N PRO A 29 -8.60 6.05 -10.54
CA PRO A 29 -7.23 6.59 -10.39
C PRO A 29 -6.28 6.19 -11.55
N GLY A 30 -6.80 5.60 -12.64
CA GLY A 30 -6.01 4.86 -13.63
C GLY A 30 -5.05 5.71 -14.45
N GLU A 31 -5.28 7.01 -14.58
CA GLU A 31 -4.44 7.91 -15.35
C GLU A 31 -3.35 8.63 -14.52
N LEU A 32 -3.35 8.49 -13.18
CA LEU A 32 -2.31 9.08 -12.34
C LEU A 32 -1.03 8.23 -12.24
N LEU A 33 -1.04 6.99 -12.76
CA LEU A 33 0.10 6.07 -12.71
C LEU A 33 0.91 6.02 -14.02
N LYS A 34 0.71 6.96 -14.95
CA LYS A 34 1.55 7.07 -16.14
C LYS A 34 2.89 7.76 -15.79
N SER A 35 3.60 7.17 -14.86
CA SER A 35 5.01 7.43 -14.59
C SER A 35 5.86 6.46 -15.40
N GLU A 36 6.74 7.05 -16.18
CA GLU A 36 7.72 6.46 -17.09
C GLU A 36 8.46 5.27 -16.48
N SER A 37 8.48 4.15 -17.20
CA SER A 37 9.16 2.91 -16.80
C SER A 37 10.66 3.08 -16.96
N ALA A 38 11.35 3.37 -15.85
CA ALA A 38 12.79 3.15 -15.77
C ALA A 38 13.03 1.65 -15.49
N ALA A 39 13.75 0.99 -16.40
CA ALA A 39 14.14 -0.40 -16.27
C ALA A 39 15.06 -0.60 -15.05
N VAL A 40 14.51 -1.20 -13.99
CA VAL A 40 15.30 -1.68 -12.85
C VAL A 40 15.62 -3.15 -13.09
N VAL A 41 16.90 -3.47 -13.19
CA VAL A 41 17.41 -4.85 -13.24
C VAL A 41 17.09 -5.52 -11.91
N ALA A 42 16.26 -6.56 -11.95
CA ALA A 42 15.90 -7.35 -10.78
C ALA A 42 17.05 -8.29 -10.37
N PRO A 43 17.36 -8.45 -9.07
CA PRO A 43 18.24 -9.51 -8.58
C PRO A 43 17.58 -10.89 -8.73
N PRO A 44 18.37 -11.98 -8.78
CA PRO A 44 17.88 -13.32 -9.11
C PRO A 44 16.84 -13.83 -8.10
N LEU A 45 15.73 -14.33 -8.63
CA LEU A 45 14.65 -14.98 -7.88
C LEU A 45 15.19 -16.19 -7.11
N GLN A 46 14.97 -16.19 -5.79
CA GLN A 46 15.14 -17.37 -4.95
C GLN A 46 14.20 -18.49 -5.42
N ALA A 47 14.74 -19.71 -5.48
CA ALA A 47 14.03 -20.91 -5.89
C ALA A 47 12.80 -21.20 -5.00
N PRO A 48 11.73 -21.80 -5.56
CA PRO A 48 10.47 -22.00 -4.84
C PRO A 48 10.62 -23.07 -3.75
N THR A 49 10.45 -22.67 -2.49
CA THR A 49 10.19 -23.61 -1.39
C THR A 49 8.77 -24.13 -1.49
N THR A 50 8.63 -25.45 -1.64
CA THR A 50 7.39 -26.21 -1.91
C THR A 50 6.38 -26.29 -0.74
N SER A 51 6.48 -25.41 0.26
CA SER A 51 5.46 -25.26 1.29
C SER A 51 5.09 -23.78 1.41
N GLY A 52 4.07 -23.38 0.67
CA GLY A 52 3.47 -22.05 0.80
C GLY A 52 3.04 -21.78 2.25
N PRO A 53 3.00 -20.51 2.68
CA PRO A 53 2.57 -20.15 4.02
C PRO A 53 1.19 -20.75 4.31
N LYS A 54 0.99 -21.32 5.50
CA LYS A 54 -0.34 -21.78 5.93
C LYS A 54 -1.24 -20.56 6.17
N LEU A 55 -2.03 -20.21 5.16
CA LEU A 55 -2.98 -19.12 5.19
C LEU A 55 -4.17 -19.45 6.10
N SER A 56 -4.75 -18.41 6.73
CA SER A 56 -6.02 -18.52 7.44
C SER A 56 -7.17 -18.75 6.43
N PRO A 57 -8.31 -19.32 6.85
CA PRO A 57 -9.46 -19.51 5.94
C PRO A 57 -9.94 -18.16 5.36
N GLU A 58 -10.02 -17.12 6.18
CA GLU A 58 -10.41 -15.77 5.76
C GLU A 58 -9.45 -15.20 4.70
N SER A 59 -8.14 -15.32 4.93
CA SER A 59 -7.13 -14.86 3.98
C SER A 59 -7.15 -15.64 2.66
N THR A 60 -7.59 -16.90 2.68
CA THR A 60 -7.71 -17.73 1.48
C THR A 60 -8.91 -17.28 0.65
N THR A 61 -10.06 -17.06 1.29
CA THR A 61 -11.26 -16.51 0.64
C THR A 61 -11.01 -15.12 0.07
N GLU A 62 -10.30 -14.26 0.81
CA GLU A 62 -9.92 -12.93 0.32
C GLU A 62 -9.02 -13.04 -0.91
N MET A 63 -7.95 -13.83 -0.84
CA MET A 63 -7.03 -14.07 -1.96
C MET A 63 -7.78 -14.55 -3.22
N GLU A 64 -8.66 -15.54 -3.07
CA GLU A 64 -9.45 -16.08 -4.18
C GLU A 64 -10.38 -15.03 -4.78
N SER A 65 -11.08 -14.26 -3.95
CA SER A 65 -11.98 -13.20 -4.41
C SER A 65 -11.23 -12.13 -5.22
N ARG A 66 -10.03 -11.74 -4.78
CA ARG A 66 -9.18 -10.75 -5.47
C ARG A 66 -8.68 -11.28 -6.82
N ILE A 67 -8.24 -12.54 -6.86
CA ILE A 67 -7.82 -13.18 -8.11
C ILE A 67 -8.98 -13.31 -9.09
N GLN A 68 -10.16 -13.66 -8.60
CA GLN A 68 -11.35 -13.76 -9.44
C GLN A 68 -11.69 -12.40 -10.07
N ALA A 69 -11.56 -11.29 -9.32
CA ALA A 69 -11.72 -9.95 -9.87
C ALA A 69 -10.68 -9.64 -10.96
N VAL A 70 -9.41 -10.01 -10.74
CA VAL A 70 -8.35 -9.87 -11.75
C VAL A 70 -8.67 -10.67 -13.01
N PHE A 71 -9.16 -11.90 -12.88
CA PHE A 71 -9.53 -12.72 -14.04
C PHE A 71 -10.79 -12.22 -14.74
N ALA A 72 -11.76 -11.66 -14.02
CA ALA A 72 -12.93 -11.04 -14.64
C ALA A 72 -12.51 -9.86 -15.53
N GLN A 73 -11.52 -9.07 -15.11
CA GLN A 73 -11.09 -7.89 -15.84
C GLN A 73 -10.04 -8.19 -16.94
N TYR A 74 -9.12 -9.11 -16.69
CA TYR A 74 -7.93 -9.33 -17.54
C TYR A 74 -7.77 -10.78 -18.02
N GLY A 75 -8.63 -11.70 -17.62
CA GLY A 75 -8.46 -13.14 -17.86
C GLY A 75 -8.45 -13.56 -19.32
N SER A 76 -9.07 -12.78 -20.22
CA SER A 76 -9.03 -13.03 -21.67
C SER A 76 -7.64 -12.85 -22.28
N ARG A 77 -6.73 -12.13 -21.60
CA ARG A 77 -5.35 -11.89 -22.02
C ARG A 77 -4.38 -12.95 -21.50
N LEU A 78 -4.86 -13.87 -20.67
CA LEU A 78 -4.03 -14.80 -19.92
C LEU A 78 -4.30 -16.24 -20.34
N ASN A 79 -3.23 -17.00 -20.58
CA ASN A 79 -3.32 -18.44 -20.74
C ASN A 79 -3.43 -19.14 -19.37
N ASP A 80 -3.70 -20.44 -19.37
CA ASP A 80 -3.97 -21.17 -18.12
C ASP A 80 -2.72 -21.33 -17.24
N ALA A 81 -1.53 -21.39 -17.84
CA ALA A 81 -0.27 -21.40 -17.10
C ALA A 81 -0.02 -20.07 -16.39
N GLN A 82 -0.35 -18.94 -17.01
CA GLN A 82 -0.26 -17.62 -16.38
C GLN A 82 -1.30 -17.47 -15.27
N LYS A 83 -2.51 -18.01 -15.46
CA LYS A 83 -3.54 -18.01 -14.41
C LYS A 83 -3.14 -18.87 -13.21
N SER A 84 -2.48 -20.02 -13.42
CA SER A 84 -1.98 -20.83 -12.30
C SER A 84 -0.83 -20.14 -11.58
N ASP A 85 0.09 -19.50 -12.31
CA ASP A 85 1.19 -18.76 -11.70
C ASP A 85 0.70 -17.54 -10.90
N LEU A 86 -0.31 -16.80 -11.39
CA LEU A 86 -0.94 -15.73 -10.62
C LEU A 86 -1.57 -16.22 -9.32
N ARG A 87 -2.17 -17.41 -9.32
CA ARG A 87 -2.68 -18.04 -8.08
C ARG A 87 -1.55 -18.33 -7.09
N ARG A 88 -0.43 -18.87 -7.58
CA ARG A 88 0.76 -19.14 -6.77
C ARG A 88 1.32 -17.85 -6.16
N ILE A 89 1.54 -16.82 -6.98
CA ILE A 89 2.07 -15.52 -6.52
C ILE A 89 1.15 -14.87 -5.50
N ALA A 90 -0.17 -14.91 -5.71
CA ALA A 90 -1.12 -14.36 -4.75
C ALA A 90 -1.08 -15.10 -3.40
N ALA A 91 -0.95 -16.42 -3.41
CA ALA A 91 -0.82 -17.21 -2.18
C ALA A 91 0.48 -16.87 -1.42
N GLU A 92 1.59 -16.68 -2.14
CA GLU A 92 2.86 -16.24 -1.56
C GLU A 92 2.76 -14.84 -0.96
N GLY A 93 2.08 -13.90 -1.64
CA GLY A 93 1.91 -12.53 -1.19
C GLY A 93 0.93 -12.34 -0.03
N GLN A 94 -0.07 -13.21 0.11
CA GLN A 94 -1.14 -13.04 1.09
C GLN A 94 -0.60 -13.02 2.54
N ALA A 95 0.39 -13.84 2.86
CA ALA A 95 0.98 -13.86 4.20
C ALA A 95 1.68 -12.53 4.57
N ALA A 96 2.26 -11.83 3.59
CA ALA A 96 2.86 -10.51 3.81
C ALA A 96 1.78 -9.44 4.04
N LEU A 97 0.65 -9.54 3.34
CA LEU A 97 -0.51 -8.66 3.55
C LEU A 97 -1.13 -8.86 4.94
N ASP A 98 -1.24 -10.11 5.40
CA ASP A 98 -1.76 -10.40 6.73
C ASP A 98 -0.85 -9.83 7.82
N ARG A 99 0.47 -9.90 7.65
CA ARG A 99 1.44 -9.24 8.56
C ARG A 99 1.31 -7.72 8.54
N LEU A 100 1.12 -7.11 7.36
CA LEU A 100 0.93 -5.67 7.24
C LEU A 100 -0.36 -5.22 7.94
N ARG A 101 -1.43 -6.01 7.84
CA ARG A 101 -2.71 -5.74 8.51
C ARG A 101 -2.62 -5.91 10.03
N ALA A 102 -1.82 -6.86 10.50
CA ALA A 102 -1.58 -7.07 11.93
C ALA A 102 -0.63 -6.03 12.54
N TYR A 103 0.02 -5.19 11.74
CA TYR A 103 0.90 -4.15 12.24
C TYR A 103 0.10 -3.11 13.04
N PRO A 104 0.50 -2.80 14.29
CA PRO A 104 -0.21 -1.81 15.09
C PRO A 104 -0.11 -0.44 14.43
N SER A 105 -1.25 0.16 14.13
CA SER A 105 -1.35 1.52 13.61
C SER A 105 -2.51 2.24 14.29
N ASP A 106 -2.25 3.46 14.73
CA ASP A 106 -3.27 4.36 15.29
C ASP A 106 -3.75 5.33 14.20
N ASN A 107 -4.96 5.87 14.35
CA ASN A 107 -5.49 6.87 13.39
C ASN A 107 -4.62 8.14 13.28
N GLY A 108 -3.74 8.39 14.25
CA GLY A 108 -2.75 9.47 14.22
C GLY A 108 -1.48 9.15 13.41
N ASP A 109 -1.26 7.87 13.06
CA ASP A 109 -0.11 7.45 12.26
C ASP A 109 -0.33 7.83 10.79
N GLY A 110 0.25 8.96 10.42
CA GLY A 110 0.20 9.46 9.04
C GLY A 110 1.05 8.63 8.07
N PRO A 111 0.81 8.77 6.76
CA PRO A 111 1.65 8.15 5.75
C PRO A 111 3.10 8.66 5.85
N ALA A 112 4.06 7.82 5.42
CA ALA A 112 5.45 8.24 5.32
C ALA A 112 5.60 9.32 4.23
N LEU A 113 5.70 10.59 4.64
CA LEU A 113 5.76 11.74 3.72
C LEU A 113 7.15 11.94 3.08
N TYR A 114 8.20 11.42 3.71
CA TYR A 114 9.57 11.60 3.25
C TYR A 114 10.35 10.30 3.41
N LEU A 115 10.99 9.86 2.33
CA LEU A 115 12.01 8.84 2.40
C LEU A 115 13.23 9.43 3.11
N LYS A 116 13.59 8.91 4.28
CA LYS A 116 14.87 9.23 4.95
C LYS A 116 15.86 8.11 4.62
N PRO A 117 16.79 8.32 3.67
CA PRO A 117 17.77 7.31 3.31
C PRO A 117 18.58 6.90 4.54
N LEU A 118 18.93 5.61 4.62
CA LEU A 118 19.65 5.05 5.77
C LEU A 118 20.99 5.74 6.06
N MET A 119 21.58 6.43 5.06
CA MET A 119 22.83 7.19 5.17
C MET A 119 22.79 8.29 6.24
N GLU A 120 21.61 8.82 6.58
CA GLU A 120 21.48 9.88 7.58
C GLU A 120 21.30 9.36 9.02
N ARG A 121 21.07 8.05 9.21
CA ARG A 121 20.77 7.46 10.53
C ARG A 121 22.02 7.23 11.40
N GLU A 122 23.22 7.38 10.84
CA GLU A 122 24.48 7.16 11.57
C GLU A 122 24.92 8.30 12.49
N LYS A 123 24.18 9.42 12.56
CA LYS A 123 24.48 10.51 13.50
C LYS A 123 23.56 10.50 14.72
N LYS A 124 23.42 9.33 15.37
CA LYS A 124 23.11 9.33 16.81
C LYS A 124 24.44 9.24 17.54
N PRO A 125 24.94 10.31 18.20
CA PRO A 125 26.11 10.17 19.04
C PRO A 125 25.78 9.11 20.09
N ALA A 126 26.63 8.08 20.19
CA ALA A 126 26.53 7.08 21.22
C ALA A 126 26.38 7.82 22.56
N ALA A 127 25.31 7.51 23.29
CA ALA A 127 25.18 7.98 24.66
C ALA A 127 26.45 7.53 25.40
N LEU A 128 27.19 8.49 25.93
CA LEU A 128 28.31 8.23 26.81
C LEU A 128 27.80 7.34 27.93
N GLU A 129 28.25 6.09 27.95
CA GLU A 129 28.20 5.19 29.09
C GLU A 129 28.86 5.92 30.26
N THR A 130 28.06 6.60 31.09
CA THR A 130 28.51 7.05 32.40
C THR A 130 28.72 5.81 33.25
N GLY A 131 29.96 5.32 33.24
CA GLY A 131 30.43 4.25 34.09
C GLY A 131 30.12 4.57 35.55
N ASN A 132 29.15 3.85 36.10
CA ASN A 132 28.90 3.85 37.53
C ASN A 132 29.82 2.79 38.15
N ALA A 133 31.08 3.18 38.41
CA ALA A 133 31.99 2.38 39.22
C ALA A 133 31.52 2.44 40.70
N SER A 134 30.57 1.57 41.06
CA SER A 134 30.19 1.38 42.46
C SER A 134 31.34 0.70 43.21
N GLY A 135 32.02 1.48 44.04
CA GLY A 135 33.20 1.08 44.79
C GLY A 135 32.98 -0.10 45.73
N ALA A 136 33.83 -1.12 45.58
CA ALA A 136 34.00 -2.17 46.57
C ALA A 136 34.80 -1.63 47.77
N ARG A 137 34.10 -1.28 48.86
CA ARG A 137 34.75 -1.04 50.17
C ARG A 137 35.11 -2.39 50.81
N LYS A 138 36.41 -2.68 50.84
CA LYS A 138 37.03 -3.71 51.70
C LYS A 138 37.33 -3.07 53.06
N LYS A 139 37.03 -3.75 54.17
CA LYS A 139 37.51 -3.36 55.51
C LYS A 139 37.61 -4.59 56.45
N PRO A 140 38.36 -4.46 57.56
CA PRO A 140 39.46 -5.35 57.97
C PRO A 140 39.04 -6.61 58.71
#